data_AF-A0A849EZF6-F1
#
_entry.id   AF-A0A849EZF6-F1
#
_cell.length_a   1.000
_cell.length_b   1.000
_cell.length_c   1.000
_cell.angle_alpha   90.00
_cell.angle_beta   90.00
_cell.angle_gamma   90.00
#
_symmetry.space_group_name_H-M   'P 1'
#
loop_
_entity.id
_entity.type
_entity.pdbx_description
1 polymer ?
#
loop_
_entity_poly.entity_id
_entity_poly.type
_entity_poly.pdbx_seq_one_letter_code
_entity_poly.pdbx_strand_id
1 'polypeptide(L)' 'MKQPTSPFSTQQLLPQEETLEVLKQKGELFIGIPKENQYQEKRICLTPDAVNAITAHG' A
#
# COMPACT_ATOMS: atom_id res chain seq x y z
N MET A 1 1.30 3.53 -42.09
CA MET A 1 2.26 2.93 -41.11
C MET A 1 1.50 1.85 -40.34
N LYS A 2 2.01 0.61 -40.32
CA LYS A 2 1.30 -0.55 -39.74
C LYS A 2 1.26 -0.42 -38.22
N GLN A 3 0.06 -0.45 -37.62
CA GLN A 3 -0.07 -0.55 -36.17
C GLN A 3 0.38 -1.95 -35.73
N PRO A 4 1.20 -2.07 -34.67
CA PRO A 4 1.59 -3.37 -34.15
C PRO A 4 0.34 -4.08 -33.57
N THR A 5 0.08 -5.31 -34.01
CA THR A 5 -1.02 -6.18 -33.57
C THR A 5 -0.79 -6.79 -32.18
N SER A 6 0.13 -6.23 -31.41
CA SER A 6 0.51 -6.70 -30.08
C SER A 6 -0.42 -6.08 -29.04
N PRO A 7 -0.95 -6.85 -28.07
CA PRO A 7 -1.70 -6.31 -26.94
C PRO A 7 -0.81 -5.55 -25.94
N PHE A 8 0.49 -5.45 -26.20
CA PHE A 8 1.48 -4.83 -25.33
C PHE A 8 2.07 -3.55 -25.92
N SER A 9 2.25 -2.56 -25.05
CA SER A 9 3.05 -1.35 -25.31
C SER A 9 4.49 -1.72 -25.63
N THR A 10 5.17 -0.90 -26.43
CA THR A 10 6.62 -1.03 -26.69
C THR A 10 7.43 -1.13 -25.39
N GLN A 11 7.00 -0.44 -24.32
CA GLN A 11 7.65 -0.50 -23.01
C GLN A 11 7.46 -1.85 -22.30
N GLN A 12 6.33 -2.53 -22.50
CA GLN A 12 6.07 -3.86 -21.92
C GLN A 12 6.83 -4.98 -22.64
N LEU A 13 7.31 -4.71 -23.86
CA LEU A 13 8.15 -5.63 -24.63
C LEU A 13 9.63 -5.51 -24.30
N LEU A 14 10.04 -4.46 -23.56
CA LEU A 14 11.40 -4.33 -23.07
C LEU A 14 11.60 -5.31 -21.90
N PRO A 15 12.68 -6.12 -21.92
CA PRO A 15 13.06 -6.92 -20.76
C PRO A 15 13.17 -6.04 -19.53
N GLN A 16 12.46 -6.40 -18.45
CA GLN A 16 12.62 -5.76 -17.17
C GLN A 16 13.88 -6.28 -16.49
N GLU A 17 14.54 -5.42 -15.73
CA GLU A 17 15.71 -5.80 -14.94
C GLU A 17 15.32 -6.76 -13.81
N GLU A 18 16.15 -7.77 -13.59
CA GLU A 18 15.94 -8.77 -12.54
C GLU A 18 16.29 -8.15 -11.18
N THR A 19 15.28 -7.92 -10.34
CA THR A 19 15.49 -7.43 -8.97
C THR A 19 15.82 -8.59 -8.04
N LEU A 20 16.85 -8.44 -7.20
CA LEU A 20 17.15 -9.39 -6.11
C LEU A 20 15.90 -9.64 -5.25
N GLU A 21 15.48 -10.90 -5.14
CA GLU A 21 14.35 -11.32 -4.31
C GLU A 21 14.72 -11.20 -2.83
N VAL A 22 14.59 -9.99 -2.28
CA VAL A 22 14.68 -9.77 -0.83
C VAL A 22 13.38 -10.28 -0.22
N LEU A 23 13.48 -11.33 0.61
CA LEU A 23 12.36 -11.79 1.43
C LEU A 23 11.88 -10.62 2.29
N LYS A 24 10.74 -10.05 1.93
CA LYS A 24 10.06 -9.06 2.74
C LYS A 24 9.55 -9.78 3.98
N GLN A 25 10.30 -9.73 5.07
CA GLN A 25 9.75 -10.08 6.37
C GLN A 25 8.65 -9.07 6.68
N LYS A 26 7.39 -9.45 6.43
CA LYS A 26 6.24 -8.73 6.96
C LYS A 26 6.28 -8.90 8.47
N GLY A 27 6.87 -7.93 9.16
CA GLY A 27 6.73 -7.83 10.61
C GLY A 27 5.26 -7.62 10.95
N GLU A 28 4.75 -8.33 11.94
CA GLU A 28 3.40 -8.08 12.44
C GLU A 28 3.41 -6.75 13.22
N LEU A 29 2.89 -5.69 12.61
CA LEU A 29 2.74 -4.39 13.25
C LEU A 29 1.38 -4.30 13.95
N PHE A 30 1.40 -4.09 15.27
CA PHE A 30 0.18 -3.90 16.07
C PHE A 30 0.01 -2.44 16.45
N ILE A 31 -1.11 -1.83 16.03
CA ILE A 31 -1.46 -0.45 16.36
C ILE A 31 -2.71 -0.45 17.25
N GLY A 32 -2.56 -0.06 18.50
CA GLY A 32 -3.68 0.10 19.43
C GLY A 32 -4.32 1.49 19.31
N ILE A 33 -5.65 1.56 19.33
CA ILE A 33 -6.41 2.81 19.36
C ILE A 33 -7.17 2.88 20.69
N PRO A 34 -6.65 3.59 21.72
CA PRO A 34 -7.31 3.70 23.01
C PRO A 34 -8.51 4.65 22.95
N LYS A 35 -9.37 4.56 23.96
CA LYS A 35 -10.45 5.53 24.17
C LYS A 35 -9.90 6.78 24.84
N GLU A 36 -10.30 7.96 24.34
CA GLU A 36 -9.98 9.23 24.97
C GLU A 36 -10.64 9.37 26.36
N ASN A 37 -9.87 9.87 27.33
CA ASN A 37 -10.33 10.06 28.71
C ASN A 37 -10.54 11.54 29.09
N GLN A 38 -10.22 12.46 28.18
CA GLN A 38 -10.28 13.89 28.45
C GLN A 38 -11.72 14.41 28.35
N TYR A 39 -12.11 15.28 29.28
CA TYR A 39 -13.45 15.87 29.30
C TYR A 39 -13.70 16.64 27.98
N GLN A 40 -14.83 16.35 27.33
CA GLN A 40 -15.27 16.90 26.04
C GLN A 40 -14.41 16.56 24.81
N GLU A 41 -13.36 15.74 24.94
CA GLU A 41 -12.64 15.25 23.77
C GLU A 41 -13.48 14.21 23.02
N LYS A 42 -13.62 14.41 21.70
CA LYS A 42 -14.44 13.57 20.81
C LYS A 42 -13.68 13.14 19.55
N ARG A 43 -12.47 13.66 19.34
CA ARG A 43 -11.62 13.28 18.21
C ARG A 43 -11.03 11.89 18.48
N ILE A 44 -10.54 11.24 17.43
CA ILE A 44 -9.89 9.94 17.48
C ILE A 44 -8.58 10.01 16.68
N CYS A 45 -7.53 9.32 17.16
CA CYS A 45 -6.19 9.39 16.56
C CYS A 45 -6.12 8.92 15.11
N LEU A 46 -7.02 8.03 14.70
CA LEU A 46 -7.10 7.52 13.33
C LEU A 46 -8.56 7.52 12.87
N THR A 47 -8.78 8.02 11.66
CA THR A 47 -10.07 7.87 10.99
C THR A 47 -10.18 6.47 10.39
N PRO A 48 -11.40 5.95 10.18
CA PRO A 48 -11.59 4.66 9.51
C PRO A 48 -10.88 4.57 8.15
N ASP A 49 -10.80 5.67 7.41
CA ASP A 49 -10.10 5.77 6.13
C ASP A 49 -8.58 5.60 6.30
N ALA A 50 -7.98 6.25 7.29
CA ALA A 50 -6.57 6.10 7.59
C ALA A 50 -6.23 4.66 8.04
N VAL A 51 -7.11 4.01 8.82
CA VAL A 51 -6.97 2.59 9.20
C VAL A 51 -6.97 1.69 7.96
N ASN A 52 -7.83 1.98 6.99
CA ASN A 52 -7.90 1.22 5.74
C ASN A 52 -6.61 1.36 4.92
N ALA A 53 -6.08 2.58 4.78
CA ALA A 53 -4.81 2.81 4.07
C ALA A 53 -3.63 2.08 4.71
N ILE A 54 -3.52 2.12 6.04
CA ILE A 54 -2.44 1.44 6.78
C ILE A 54 -2.56 -0.08 6.64
N THR A 55 -3.78 -0.62 6.66
CA THR A 55 -4.01 -2.07 6.52
C THR A 55 -3.73 -2.56 5.08
N ALA A 56 -4.05 -1.75 4.08
CA ALA A 56 -3.83 -2.10 2.67
C ALA A 56 -2.35 -2.03 2.24
N HIS A 57 -1.55 -1.19 2.90
CA HIS A 57 -0.15 -0.93 2.55
C HIS A 57 0.86 -1.44 3.59
N GLY A 58 0.39 -2.04 4.68
CA GLY A 58 1.19 -2.67 5.75
C GLY A 58 1.67 -4.08 5.47
#